data_AF-A0A969EE18-F1
#
_entry.id   AF-A0A969EE18-F1
#
_cell.length_a   1.000
_cell.length_b   1.000
_cell.length_c   1.000
_cell.angle_alpha   90.00
_cell.angle_beta   90.00
_cell.angle_gamma   90.00
#
_symmetry.space_group_name_H-M   'P 1'
#
loop_
_entity.id
_entity.type
_entity.pdbx_description
1 polymer ?
#
loop_
_entity_poly.entity_id
_entity_poly.type
_entity_poly.pdbx_seq_one_letter_code
_entity_poly.pdbx_strand_id
1 'polypeptide(L)'
;MSNHRINITLPRETLQELDKFVPKGDRSRFIHAAIQAYLNQIQTEKLRQQLKEGAIRRAERDRQLADDWFSLEEEAWQQNAN
;
A
#
# COMPACT_ATOMS: atom_id res chain seq x y z
N MET A 1 -4.73 -24.28 9.87
CA MET A 1 -4.50 -23.01 10.59
C MET A 1 -4.81 -23.22 12.06
N SER A 2 -3.97 -22.72 12.96
CA SER A 2 -4.19 -22.81 14.41
C SER A 2 -4.95 -21.58 14.89
N ASN A 3 -6.07 -21.80 15.58
CA ASN A 3 -6.87 -20.73 16.16
C ASN A 3 -6.43 -20.49 17.60
N HIS A 4 -6.19 -19.22 17.97
CA HIS A 4 -5.92 -18.82 19.34
C HIS A 4 -7.08 -17.98 19.86
N ARG A 5 -7.62 -18.37 21.02
CA ARG A 5 -8.71 -17.63 21.66
C ARG A 5 -8.12 -16.46 22.45
N ILE A 6 -8.61 -15.26 22.13
CA ILE A 6 -8.27 -14.03 22.85
C ILE A 6 -9.56 -13.42 23.42
N ASN A 7 -9.47 -12.77 24.58
CA ASN A 7 -10.55 -11.97 25.13
C ASN A 7 -10.29 -10.50 24.77
N ILE A 8 -11.25 -9.88 24.08
CA ILE A 8 -11.17 -8.48 23.68
C ILE A 8 -12.45 -7.76 24.14
N THR A 9 -12.29 -6.50 24.52
CA THR A 9 -13.42 -5.62 24.83
C THR A 9 -13.69 -4.76 23.60
N LEU A 10 -14.95 -4.78 23.13
CA LEU A 10 -15.41 -3.95 22.02
C LEU A 10 -16.56 -3.07 22.50
N PRO A 11 -16.70 -1.85 21.96
CA PRO A 11 -17.88 -1.02 22.20
C PRO A 11 -19.16 -1.77 21.87
N ARG A 12 -20.22 -1.50 22.64
CA ARG A 12 -21.50 -2.19 22.47
C ARG A 12 -22.09 -1.94 21.09
N GLU A 13 -21.91 -0.72 20.59
CA GLU A 13 -22.37 -0.26 19.27
C GLU A 13 -21.70 -1.09 18.17
N THR A 14 -20.39 -1.33 18.28
CA THR A 14 -19.64 -2.18 17.34
C THR A 14 -20.15 -3.62 17.33
N LEU A 15 -20.48 -4.18 18.50
CA LEU A 15 -21.06 -5.53 18.58
C LEU A 15 -22.47 -5.58 17.97
N GLN A 16 -23.28 -4.54 18.16
CA GLN A 16 -24.60 -4.45 17.56
C GLN A 16 -24.54 -4.35 16.03
N GLU A 17 -23.60 -3.57 15.49
CA GLU A 17 -23.36 -3.50 14.05
C GLU A 17 -22.87 -4.82 13.49
N LEU A 18 -21.91 -5.45 14.17
CA LEU A 18 -21.39 -6.77 13.80
C LEU A 18 -22.53 -7.80 13.68
N ASP A 19 -23.45 -7.82 14.65
CA ASP A 19 -24.56 -8.77 14.68
C ASP A 19 -25.61 -8.55 13.58
N LYS A 20 -25.65 -7.37 12.94
CA LYS A 20 -26.54 -7.12 11.79
C LYS A 20 -26.07 -7.84 10.53
N PHE A 21 -24.76 -8.04 10.39
CA PHE A 21 -24.14 -8.56 9.16
C PHE A 21 -23.54 -9.95 9.32
N VAL A 22 -23.25 -10.36 10.56
CA VAL A 22 -22.51 -11.59 10.84
C VAL A 22 -23.39 -12.57 11.61
N PRO A 23 -23.65 -13.78 11.06
CA PRO A 23 -24.36 -14.82 11.77
C PRO A 23 -23.65 -15.23 13.07
N LYS A 24 -24.43 -15.70 14.04
CA LYS A 24 -23.87 -16.28 15.28
C LYS A 24 -22.90 -17.42 14.92
N GLY A 25 -21.70 -17.37 15.49
CA GLY A 25 -20.62 -18.34 15.23
C GLY A 25 -19.58 -17.89 14.21
N ASP A 26 -19.87 -16.84 13.42
CA ASP A 26 -18.98 -16.40 12.35
C ASP A 26 -18.16 -15.13 12.68
N ARG A 27 -18.33 -14.62 13.90
CA ARG A 27 -17.66 -13.40 14.39
C ARG A 27 -16.14 -13.48 14.29
N SER A 28 -15.54 -14.62 14.64
CA SER A 28 -14.07 -14.78 14.56
C SER A 28 -13.56 -14.71 13.13
N ARG A 29 -14.29 -15.26 12.16
CA ARG A 29 -13.94 -15.18 10.73
C ARG A 29 -14.06 -13.75 10.23
N PHE A 30 -15.13 -13.06 10.59
CA PHE A 30 -15.32 -11.66 10.24
C PHE A 30 -14.22 -10.77 10.81
N ILE A 31 -13.92 -10.90 12.12
CA ILE A 31 -12.86 -10.13 12.78
C ILE A 31 -11.51 -10.42 12.12
N HIS A 32 -11.21 -11.67 11.78
CA HIS A 32 -10.00 -12.01 11.05
C HIS A 32 -9.92 -11.31 9.69
N ALA A 33 -10.99 -11.37 8.89
CA ALA A 33 -11.04 -10.70 7.59
C ALA A 33 -10.90 -9.18 7.71
N ALA A 34 -11.54 -8.56 8.70
CA ALA A 34 -11.44 -7.12 8.96
C ALA A 34 -10.00 -6.72 9.34
N ILE A 35 -9.33 -7.50 10.19
CA ILE A 35 -7.93 -7.29 10.55
C ILE A 35 -7.03 -7.41 9.31
N GLN A 36 -7.21 -8.44 8.48
CA GLN A 36 -6.43 -8.61 7.26
C GLN A 36 -6.61 -7.44 6.29
N ALA A 37 -7.85 -7.00 6.08
CA ALA A 37 -8.14 -5.85 5.23
C ALA A 37 -7.47 -4.57 5.75
N TYR A 38 -7.56 -4.31 7.06
CA TYR A 38 -6.94 -3.15 7.68
C TYR A 38 -5.41 -3.19 7.62
N LEU A 39 -4.79 -4.36 7.85
CA LEU A 39 -3.35 -4.54 7.71
C LEU A 39 -2.88 -4.32 6.26
N ASN A 40 -3.63 -4.79 5.27
CA ASN A 40 -3.31 -4.55 3.86
C ASN A 40 -3.39 -3.06 3.50
N GLN A 41 -4.39 -2.35 4.03
CA GLN A 41 -4.49 -0.91 3.86
C GLN A 41 -3.28 -0.19 4.47
N ILE A 42 -2.92 -0.49 5.72
CA ILE A 42 -1.76 0.12 6.39
C ILE A 42 -0.47 -0.13 5.58
N GLN A 43 -0.25 -1.36 5.12
CA GLN A 43 0.95 -1.70 4.34
C GLN A 43 1.01 -0.93 3.03
N THR A 44 -0.13 -0.81 2.33
CA THR A 44 -0.22 -0.07 1.08
C THR A 44 0.10 1.41 1.28
N GLU A 45 -0.48 2.03 2.31
CA GLU A 45 -0.22 3.45 2.62
C GLU A 45 1.25 3.68 3.01
N LYS A 46 1.82 2.79 3.83
CA LYS A 46 3.24 2.86 4.18
C LYS A 46 4.14 2.75 2.96
N LEU A 47 3.85 1.82 2.05
CA LEU A 47 4.62 1.65 0.82
C LEU A 47 4.53 2.89 -0.07
N ARG A 48 3.32 3.46 -0.26
CA ARG A 48 3.12 4.70 -1.01
C ARG A 48 3.95 5.84 -0.45
N GLN A 49 3.95 6.00 0.87
CA GLN A 49 4.72 7.04 1.55
C GLN A 49 6.23 6.84 1.33
N GLN A 50 6.73 5.61 1.48
CA GLN A 50 8.15 5.30 1.24
C GLN A 50 8.58 5.54 -0.21
N LEU A 51 7.72 5.19 -1.17
CA LEU A 51 7.96 5.45 -2.59
C LEU A 51 8.00 6.95 -2.88
N LYS A 52 7.04 7.72 -2.36
CA LYS A 52 6.99 9.18 -2.49
C LYS A 52 8.25 9.83 -1.93
N GLU A 53 8.63 9.49 -0.71
CA GLU A 53 9.85 10.03 -0.09
C GLU A 53 11.11 9.63 -0.86
N GLY A 54 11.18 8.39 -1.34
CA GLY A 54 12.28 7.92 -2.17
C GLY A 54 12.39 8.70 -3.48
N ALA A 55 11.26 8.95 -4.16
CA ALA A 55 11.20 9.75 -5.38
C ALA A 55 11.66 11.19 -5.13
N ILE A 56 11.17 11.83 -4.06
CA ILE A 56 11.59 13.20 -3.68
C ILE A 56 13.09 13.24 -3.40
N ARG A 57 13.62 12.31 -2.60
CA ARG A 57 15.06 12.27 -2.26
C ARG A 57 15.96 12.10 -3.49
N ARG A 58 15.47 11.42 -4.52
CA ARG A 58 16.24 11.12 -5.73
C ARG A 58 15.94 12.04 -6.91
N ALA A 59 14.98 12.96 -6.76
CA ALA A 59 14.46 13.79 -7.85
C ALA A 59 15.58 14.53 -8.61
N GLU A 60 16.51 15.15 -7.88
CA GLU A 60 17.61 15.89 -8.50
C GLU A 60 18.55 15.00 -9.31
N ARG A 61 18.96 13.86 -8.72
CA ARG A 61 19.80 12.87 -9.41
C ARG A 61 19.09 12.30 -10.64
N ASP A 62 17.82 11.95 -10.50
CA ASP A 62 17.03 11.38 -11.59
C ASP A 62 16.83 12.40 -12.72
N ARG A 63 16.69 13.69 -12.39
CA ARG A 63 16.63 14.77 -13.37
C ARG A 63 17.95 14.94 -14.12
N GLN A 64 19.07 15.06 -13.40
CA GLN A 64 20.38 15.18 -14.03
C GLN A 64 20.67 14.00 -14.96
N LEU A 65 20.36 12.79 -14.51
CA LEU A 65 20.50 11.60 -15.34
C LEU A 65 19.61 11.71 -16.59
N ALA A 66 18.35 12.09 -16.48
CA ALA A 66 17.49 12.26 -17.64
C ALA A 66 18.04 13.29 -18.65
N ASP A 67 18.56 14.41 -18.17
CA ASP A 67 19.15 15.46 -19.01
C ASP A 67 20.45 14.97 -19.71
N ASP A 68 21.31 14.23 -18.99
CA ASP A 68 22.54 13.64 -19.54
C ASP A 68 22.23 12.64 -20.67
N TRP A 69 21.21 11.78 -20.46
CA TRP A 69 20.82 10.78 -21.45
C TRP A 69 20.08 11.39 -22.65
N PHE A 70 19.24 12.41 -22.42
CA PHE A 70 18.53 13.10 -23.50
C PHE A 70 19.51 13.69 -24.52
N SER A 71 20.61 14.29 -24.04
CA SER A 71 21.66 14.86 -24.89
C SER A 71 22.30 13.81 -25.80
N LEU A 72 22.53 12.59 -25.29
CA LEU A 72 23.12 11.49 -26.05
C LEU A 72 22.13 10.90 -27.09
N GLU A 73 20.85 10.85 -26.75
CA GLU A 73 19.81 10.36 -27.67
C GLU A 73 19.54 11.33 -28.83
N GLU A 74 19.56 12.64 -28.56
CA GLU A 74 19.40 13.67 -29.60
C GLU A 74 20.55 13.63 -30.62
N GLU A 75 21.80 13.49 -30.14
CA GLU A 75 22.97 13.33 -31.00
C GLU A 75 22.89 12.08 -31.89
N ALA A 76 22.43 10.95 -31.34
CA ALA A 76 22.29 9.70 -32.08
C ALA A 76 21.17 9.75 -33.15
N TRP A 77 20.09 10.50 -32.89
CA TRP A 77 19.02 10.72 -33.87
C TRP A 77 19.46 11.62 -35.03
N GLN A 78 20.18 12.71 -34.73
CA GLN A 78 20.69 13.63 -35.76
C GLN A 78 21.73 12.96 -36.67
N GLN A 79 22.55 12.05 -36.15
CA GLN A 79 23.54 11.33 -36.96
C GLN A 79 22.93 10.26 -37.89
N ASN A 80 21.77 9.69 -37.55
CA ASN A 80 21.08 8.73 -38.42
C ASN A 80 20.13 9.38 -39.45
N ALA A 81 19.88 10.68 -39.33
CA ALA A 81 19.03 11.45 -40.25
C ALA A 81 19.81 12.12 -41.39
N ASN A 82 21.15 11.98 -41.44
CA ASN A 82 22.02 12.46 -42.51
C ASN A 82 22.55 11.32 -43.40
#